data_AF-A0A382S1N3-F1
#
_entry.id   AF-A0A382S1N3-F1
#
_cell.length_a   1.000
_cell.length_b   1.000
_cell.length_c   1.000
_cell.angle_alpha   90.00
_cell.angle_beta   90.00
_cell.angle_gamma   90.00
#
_symmetry.space_group_name_H-M   'P 1'
#
loop_
_entity.id
_entity.type
_entity.pdbx_description
1 polymer ?
#
loop_
_entity_poly.entity_id
_entity_poly.type
_entity_poly.pdbx_seq_one_letter_code
_entity_poly.pdbx_strand_id
1 'polypeptide(L)'
;MKSAQRVVVAAGITLLVFSMLAVVGCSGLITGSSLPKETSAKSLESPDGSFVIEFSVGKKGRPLYRVRHGEDEVIAESGVGFLEADGTDWTTGFAGLERSAVSAHDASWKPAWGERSTVRDHYRSATVTFIRKQPPGELKLEVRAYDEGVAFRYLVDSRGEEETISIEREQTEFCIGDDHKLWAVYSAQGKYKKTRLSKIRSSVERPCIIEPAGGKVIAIAEAALVDFARMRLRRS
;
A
#
# COMPACT_ATOMS: atom_id res chain seq x y z
N MET A 1 17.58 -16.69 14.11
CA MET A 1 17.01 -15.53 13.39
C MET A 1 16.27 -16.06 12.18
N LYS A 2 14.93 -15.94 12.16
CA LYS A 2 14.11 -16.34 11.01
C LYS A 2 14.30 -15.31 9.89
N SER A 3 14.64 -15.76 8.69
CA SER A 3 14.83 -14.90 7.52
C SER A 3 13.47 -14.53 6.94
N ALA A 4 13.05 -13.26 7.09
CA ALA A 4 11.89 -12.73 6.37
C ALA A 4 12.08 -12.87 4.86
N GLN A 5 11.01 -13.20 4.13
CA GLN A 5 11.05 -13.33 2.68
C GLN A 5 10.47 -12.07 2.03
N ARG A 6 11.25 -11.44 1.15
CA ARG A 6 10.89 -10.19 0.48
C ARG A 6 10.27 -10.48 -0.89
N VAL A 7 9.15 -9.84 -1.18
CA VAL A 7 8.50 -9.88 -2.50
C VAL A 7 8.42 -8.45 -3.04
N VAL A 8 8.91 -8.19 -4.25
CA VAL A 8 9.01 -6.84 -4.86
C VAL A 8 8.14 -6.73 -6.11
N VAL A 9 7.57 -5.54 -6.34
CA VAL A 9 6.83 -5.17 -7.56
C VAL A 9 7.76 -4.98 -8.75
N ALA A 10 7.32 -5.39 -9.95
CA ALA A 10 8.03 -5.14 -11.19
C ALA A 10 7.07 -4.53 -12.23
N ALA A 11 7.18 -3.22 -12.48
CA ALA A 11 6.52 -2.50 -13.58
C ALA A 11 6.96 -1.01 -13.63
N GLY A 12 6.85 -0.37 -14.81
CA GLY A 12 7.21 1.04 -15.07
C GLY A 12 6.35 1.73 -16.14
N ILE A 13 6.27 3.08 -16.04
CA ILE A 13 5.77 4.12 -17.01
C ILE A 13 4.24 4.11 -17.26
N THR A 14 3.45 5.20 -17.35
CA THR A 14 3.49 6.68 -17.10
C THR A 14 2.02 7.12 -17.03
N LEU A 15 1.61 7.98 -16.08
CA LEU A 15 0.20 8.43 -15.94
C LEU A 15 0.04 9.93 -15.60
N LEU A 16 -0.97 10.57 -16.21
CA LEU A 16 -1.41 11.96 -16.00
C LEU A 16 -2.64 12.03 -15.06
N VAL A 17 -2.70 13.02 -14.16
CA VAL A 17 -3.76 13.22 -13.16
C VAL A 17 -4.32 14.65 -13.24
N PHE A 18 -5.65 14.78 -13.06
CA PHE A 18 -6.35 16.06 -12.89
C PHE A 18 -6.73 16.33 -11.42
N SER A 19 -6.60 17.59 -11.01
CA SER A 19 -6.89 18.14 -9.68
C SER A 19 -8.28 18.75 -9.60
N MET A 20 -8.94 18.69 -8.43
CA MET A 20 -9.85 19.77 -8.01
C MET A 20 -9.98 19.88 -6.47
N LEU A 21 -10.02 21.15 -6.04
CA LEU A 21 -10.12 21.69 -4.68
C LEU A 21 -11.58 22.01 -4.33
N ALA A 22 -12.01 21.90 -3.05
CA ALA A 22 -12.73 22.96 -2.33
C ALA A 22 -13.15 22.56 -0.89
N VAL A 23 -13.04 23.55 0.00
CA VAL A 23 -13.31 23.58 1.45
C VAL A 23 -14.75 24.01 1.71
N VAL A 24 -15.43 23.48 2.74
CA VAL A 24 -16.41 24.22 3.56
C VAL A 24 -16.43 23.68 4.99
N GLY A 25 -16.34 24.59 5.97
CA GLY A 25 -16.40 24.30 7.40
C GLY A 25 -17.82 24.27 7.96
N CYS A 26 -17.97 23.63 9.13
CA CYS A 26 -19.19 23.71 9.93
C CYS A 26 -18.83 23.64 11.43
N SER A 27 -19.20 24.68 12.17
CA SER A 27 -19.12 24.74 13.63
C SER A 27 -20.28 23.96 14.26
N GLY A 28 -20.00 23.16 15.28
CA GLY A 28 -21.01 22.40 16.03
C GLY A 28 -20.54 22.00 17.43
N LEU A 29 -21.48 22.07 18.38
CA LEU A 29 -21.33 21.99 19.84
C LEU A 29 -20.65 20.70 20.34
N ILE A 30 -19.83 20.85 21.39
CA ILE A 30 -19.12 19.77 22.07
C ILE A 30 -20.03 19.15 23.13
N THR A 31 -20.64 18.00 22.83
CA THR A 31 -21.13 17.05 23.84
C THR A 31 -20.10 15.93 24.00
N GLY A 32 -19.77 15.61 25.25
CA GLY A 32 -18.65 14.75 25.66
C GLY A 32 -18.46 13.48 24.84
N SER A 33 -17.48 13.53 23.93
CA SER A 33 -16.91 12.39 23.26
C SER A 33 -15.74 11.86 24.08
N SER A 34 -15.68 10.54 24.29
CA SER A 34 -14.42 9.88 24.63
C SER A 34 -13.34 10.38 23.67
N LEU A 35 -12.25 10.92 24.20
CA LEU A 35 -11.15 11.43 23.38
C LEU A 35 -10.76 10.33 22.39
N PRO A 36 -10.79 10.59 21.06
CA PRO A 36 -10.22 9.66 20.13
C PRO A 36 -8.76 9.47 20.56
N LYS A 37 -8.39 8.22 20.86
CA LYS A 37 -7.01 7.82 21.10
C LYS A 37 -6.20 8.46 19.98
N GLU A 38 -5.32 9.41 20.30
CA GLU A 38 -4.54 10.10 19.26
C GLU A 38 -3.78 9.04 18.47
N THR A 39 -4.31 8.73 17.29
CA THR A 39 -3.66 7.83 16.36
C THR A 39 -2.41 8.57 15.92
N SER A 40 -1.25 8.04 16.30
CA SER A 40 0.05 8.53 15.90
C SER A 40 0.04 9.01 14.45
N ALA A 41 0.78 10.09 14.15
CA ALA A 41 1.02 10.51 12.76
C ALA A 41 1.59 9.39 11.88
N LYS A 42 2.04 8.29 12.50
CA LYS A 42 2.67 7.14 11.87
C LYS A 42 1.76 5.93 11.69
N SER A 43 0.46 6.01 11.94
CA SER A 43 -0.43 4.86 11.71
C SER A 43 -1.82 5.25 11.22
N LEU A 44 -2.50 4.26 10.63
CA LEU A 44 -3.90 4.31 10.24
C LEU A 44 -4.55 2.98 10.61
N GLU A 45 -5.62 3.06 11.38
CA GLU A 45 -6.43 1.90 11.79
C GLU A 45 -7.65 1.78 10.86
N SER A 46 -8.08 0.55 10.61
CA SER A 46 -9.39 0.22 10.00
C SER A 46 -10.55 0.73 10.88
N PRO A 47 -11.79 0.79 10.34
CA PRO A 47 -12.96 1.18 11.12
C PRO A 47 -13.17 0.37 12.41
N ASP A 48 -13.02 -0.95 12.39
CA ASP A 48 -13.15 -1.82 13.56
C ASP A 48 -11.84 -1.97 14.38
N GLY A 49 -10.72 -1.44 13.84
CA GLY A 49 -9.40 -1.49 14.45
C GLY A 49 -8.69 -2.83 14.31
N SER A 50 -9.24 -3.79 13.56
CA SER A 50 -8.63 -5.11 13.33
C SER A 50 -7.35 -5.00 12.52
N PHE A 51 -7.35 -4.21 11.44
CA PHE A 51 -6.16 -3.86 10.66
C PHE A 51 -5.55 -2.53 11.08
N VAL A 52 -4.22 -2.53 11.17
CA VAL A 52 -3.42 -1.32 11.38
C VAL A 52 -2.26 -1.31 10.40
N ILE A 53 -2.12 -0.23 9.63
CA ILE A 53 -0.93 0.06 8.83
C ILE A 53 -0.10 1.13 9.52
N GLU A 54 1.19 0.87 9.67
CA GLU A 54 2.15 1.74 10.36
C GLU A 54 3.28 2.14 9.42
N PHE A 55 3.74 3.39 9.52
CA PHE A 55 4.73 4.00 8.63
C PHE A 55 5.96 4.45 9.42
N SER A 56 7.14 4.31 8.82
CA SER A 56 8.38 4.75 9.43
C SER A 56 9.43 5.14 8.40
N VAL A 57 10.46 5.85 8.87
CA VAL A 57 11.66 6.13 8.10
C VAL A 57 12.79 5.27 8.67
N GLY A 58 13.32 4.38 7.84
CA GLY A 58 14.36 3.43 8.20
C GLY A 58 15.78 3.94 7.99
N LYS A 59 16.72 2.99 7.98
CA LYS A 59 18.15 3.28 7.71
C LYS A 59 18.31 3.96 6.36
N LYS A 60 19.25 4.91 6.27
CA LYS A 60 19.50 5.73 5.07
C LYS A 60 18.26 6.48 4.55
N GLY A 61 17.25 6.68 5.41
CA GLY A 61 16.02 7.36 5.03
C GLY A 61 15.08 6.52 4.17
N ARG A 62 15.09 5.18 4.26
CA ARG A 62 14.16 4.33 3.50
C ARG A 62 12.72 4.54 3.99
N PRO A 63 11.75 4.88 3.12
CA PRO A 63 10.33 4.87 3.47
C PRO A 63 9.86 3.43 3.69
N LEU A 64 9.20 3.19 4.83
CA LEU A 64 8.79 1.87 5.25
C LEU A 64 7.34 1.86 5.71
N TYR A 65 6.70 0.71 5.55
CA TYR A 65 5.43 0.38 6.18
C TYR A 65 5.44 -1.03 6.76
N ARG A 66 4.50 -1.30 7.67
CA ARG A 66 4.14 -2.65 8.12
C ARG A 66 2.64 -2.73 8.34
N VAL A 67 2.08 -3.94 8.31
CA VAL A 67 0.64 -4.18 8.47
C VAL A 67 0.41 -5.24 9.51
N ARG A 68 -0.48 -4.94 10.47
CA ARG A 68 -0.91 -5.86 11.52
C ARG A 68 -2.40 -6.15 11.39
N HIS A 69 -2.78 -7.36 11.76
CA HIS A 69 -4.16 -7.77 11.97
C HIS A 69 -4.29 -8.36 13.37
N GLY A 70 -4.90 -7.62 14.30
CA GLY A 70 -4.82 -7.90 15.73
C GLY A 70 -3.36 -7.88 16.20
N GLU A 71 -2.91 -8.98 16.80
CA GLU A 71 -1.52 -9.11 17.28
C GLU A 71 -0.54 -9.53 16.18
N ASP A 72 -1.04 -10.12 15.09
CA ASP A 72 -0.23 -10.71 14.04
C ASP A 72 0.35 -9.66 13.10
N GLU A 73 1.64 -9.77 12.82
CA GLU A 73 2.29 -9.04 11.75
C GLU A 73 2.05 -9.76 10.42
N VAL A 74 1.16 -9.20 9.60
CA VAL A 74 0.76 -9.77 8.30
C VAL A 74 1.77 -9.40 7.23
N ILE A 75 2.18 -8.13 7.23
CA ILE A 75 3.28 -7.61 6.41
C ILE A 75 4.32 -7.04 7.37
N ALA A 76 5.49 -7.65 7.38
CA ALA A 76 6.64 -7.14 8.12
C ALA A 76 7.14 -5.84 7.50
N GLU A 77 8.07 -5.17 8.18
CA GLU A 77 8.69 -3.94 7.68
C GLU A 77 9.13 -4.08 6.21
N SER A 78 8.49 -3.29 5.35
CA SER A 78 8.57 -3.36 3.90
C SER A 78 8.77 -1.98 3.32
N GLY A 79 9.67 -1.86 2.34
CA GLY A 79 9.93 -0.60 1.67
C GLY A 79 8.86 -0.20 0.66
N VAL A 80 8.71 1.10 0.50
CA VAL A 80 8.00 1.76 -0.63
C VAL A 80 8.97 2.71 -1.33
N GLY A 81 8.61 3.12 -2.54
CA GLY A 81 9.39 4.00 -3.40
C GLY A 81 9.65 3.39 -4.78
N PHE A 82 10.23 4.20 -5.66
CA PHE A 82 10.52 3.83 -7.05
C PHE A 82 11.78 4.55 -7.54
N LEU A 83 12.35 4.04 -8.63
CA LEU A 83 13.45 4.65 -9.37
C LEU A 83 12.88 5.24 -10.66
N GLU A 84 13.19 6.50 -10.93
CA GLU A 84 12.95 7.14 -12.22
C GLU A 84 14.07 6.81 -13.22
N ALA A 85 13.76 6.87 -14.52
CA ALA A 85 14.68 6.54 -15.60
C ALA A 85 15.87 7.51 -15.71
N ASP A 86 15.76 8.70 -15.12
CA ASP A 86 16.84 9.70 -15.02
C ASP A 86 17.81 9.42 -13.86
N GLY A 87 17.56 8.38 -13.06
CA GLY A 87 18.34 8.00 -11.89
C GLY A 87 17.84 8.59 -10.56
N THR A 88 16.74 9.35 -10.55
CA THR A 88 16.15 9.86 -9.31
C THR A 88 15.62 8.69 -8.48
N ASP A 89 16.14 8.56 -7.25
CA ASP A 89 15.81 7.49 -6.32
C ASP A 89 14.85 7.95 -5.22
N TRP A 90 13.62 7.40 -5.21
CA TRP A 90 12.60 7.65 -4.18
C TRP A 90 12.56 6.57 -3.10
N THR A 91 13.63 5.81 -2.93
CA THR A 91 13.75 4.78 -1.90
C THR A 91 14.68 5.17 -0.76
N THR A 92 15.36 6.31 -0.83
CA THR A 92 16.32 6.75 0.20
C THR A 92 16.29 8.26 0.44
N GLY A 93 16.96 8.71 1.51
CA GLY A 93 17.19 10.13 1.77
C GLY A 93 16.07 10.88 2.50
N PHE A 94 15.00 10.19 2.90
CA PHE A 94 13.92 10.81 3.67
C PHE A 94 14.33 11.02 5.13
N ALA A 95 13.95 12.17 5.68
CA ALA A 95 14.31 12.59 7.03
C ALA A 95 13.11 12.60 7.99
N GLY A 96 11.90 12.56 7.46
CA GLY A 96 10.67 12.58 8.25
C GLY A 96 9.47 12.08 7.45
N LEU A 97 8.35 11.98 8.14
CA LEU A 97 7.06 11.70 7.54
C LEU A 97 5.97 12.47 8.27
N GLU A 98 4.92 12.81 7.54
CA GLU A 98 3.70 13.43 8.05
C GLU A 98 2.48 12.66 7.53
N ARG A 99 1.34 12.79 8.21
CA ARG A 99 0.07 12.20 7.78
C ARG A 99 -1.02 13.27 7.84
N SER A 100 -1.84 13.34 6.80
CA SER A 100 -3.03 14.18 6.77
C SER A 100 -4.02 13.79 7.88
N ALA A 101 -5.02 14.63 8.12
CA ALA A 101 -6.18 14.22 8.92
C ALA A 101 -6.79 12.91 8.38
N VAL A 102 -7.28 12.06 9.28
CA VAL A 102 -7.97 10.83 8.89
C VAL A 102 -9.35 11.20 8.37
N SER A 103 -9.72 10.67 7.21
CA SER A 103 -11.09 10.71 6.69
C SER A 103 -11.72 9.32 6.80
N ALA A 104 -12.96 9.25 7.25
CA ALA A 104 -13.76 8.04 7.22
C ALA A 104 -14.69 8.03 6.00
N HIS A 105 -14.88 6.87 5.40
CA HIS A 105 -15.82 6.65 4.31
C HIS A 105 -16.69 5.45 4.67
N ASP A 106 -18.01 5.60 4.58
CA ASP A 106 -18.98 4.52 4.73
C ASP A 106 -20.14 4.77 3.77
N ALA A 107 -20.12 4.06 2.65
CA ALA A 107 -21.17 4.13 1.66
C ALA A 107 -21.49 2.75 1.10
N SER A 108 -22.57 2.66 0.34
CA SER A 108 -22.90 1.44 -0.40
C SER A 108 -23.26 1.79 -1.83
N TRP A 109 -22.86 0.92 -2.75
CA TRP A 109 -23.15 1.06 -4.18
C TRP A 109 -23.75 -0.24 -4.73
N LYS A 110 -24.46 -0.13 -5.85
CA LYS A 110 -25.07 -1.27 -6.54
C LYS A 110 -24.33 -1.51 -7.85
N PRO A 111 -23.65 -2.65 -8.02
CA PRO A 111 -23.04 -2.97 -9.30
C PRO A 111 -24.13 -3.19 -10.36
N ALA A 112 -23.83 -2.88 -11.61
CA ALA A 112 -24.69 -3.25 -12.74
C ALA A 112 -24.86 -4.77 -12.86
N TRP A 113 -23.83 -5.52 -12.51
CA TRP A 113 -23.77 -6.98 -12.43
C TRP A 113 -22.65 -7.39 -11.48
N GLY A 114 -22.80 -8.50 -10.77
CA GLY A 114 -21.77 -8.98 -9.84
C GLY A 114 -22.28 -10.06 -8.89
N GLU A 115 -21.38 -10.54 -8.05
CA GLU A 115 -21.63 -11.58 -7.04
C GLU A 115 -22.56 -11.12 -5.91
N ARG A 116 -22.70 -9.79 -5.73
CA ARG A 116 -23.54 -9.15 -4.72
C ARG A 116 -24.40 -8.07 -5.38
N SER A 117 -25.65 -7.91 -4.91
CA SER A 117 -26.56 -6.86 -5.38
C SER A 117 -26.26 -5.48 -4.77
N THR A 118 -25.55 -5.45 -3.64
CA THR A 118 -25.08 -4.24 -2.95
C THR A 118 -23.69 -4.51 -2.38
N VAL A 119 -22.78 -3.55 -2.54
CA VAL A 119 -21.42 -3.59 -2.00
C VAL A 119 -21.23 -2.39 -1.08
N ARG A 120 -20.80 -2.64 0.17
CA ARG A 120 -20.43 -1.60 1.13
C ARG A 120 -18.95 -1.24 0.93
N ASP A 121 -18.66 0.05 0.86
CA ASP A 121 -17.32 0.62 0.83
C ASP A 121 -17.09 1.35 2.16
N HIS A 122 -16.40 0.69 3.09
CA HIS A 122 -16.22 1.16 4.46
C HIS A 122 -14.73 1.14 4.84
N TYR A 123 -14.12 2.31 4.97
CA TYR A 123 -12.70 2.43 5.27
C TYR A 123 -12.37 3.73 6.00
N ARG A 124 -11.18 3.75 6.61
CA ARG A 124 -10.49 4.99 6.99
C ARG A 124 -9.36 5.26 6.01
N SER A 125 -9.09 6.53 5.74
CA SER A 125 -8.09 6.95 4.77
C SER A 125 -7.27 8.13 5.25
N ALA A 126 -6.05 8.22 4.75
CA ALA A 126 -5.16 9.35 4.95
C ALA A 126 -4.12 9.41 3.82
N THR A 127 -3.53 10.59 3.63
CA THR A 127 -2.29 10.73 2.84
C THR A 127 -1.10 10.73 3.78
N VAL A 128 -0.11 9.87 3.51
CA VAL A 128 1.18 9.84 4.21
C VAL A 128 2.25 10.44 3.30
N THR A 129 2.95 11.45 3.79
CA THR A 129 3.98 12.17 3.04
C THR A 129 5.33 11.92 3.68
N PHE A 130 6.24 11.23 2.99
CA PHE A 130 7.64 11.15 3.38
C PHE A 130 8.40 12.34 2.81
N ILE A 131 9.20 13.01 3.64
CA ILE A 131 9.84 14.29 3.30
C ILE A 131 11.36 14.12 3.31
N ARG A 132 12.01 14.53 2.21
CA ARG A 132 13.48 14.68 2.11
C ARG A 132 13.87 16.13 1.84
N LYS A 133 15.03 16.54 2.35
CA LYS A 133 15.51 17.93 2.24
C LYS A 133 16.50 18.15 1.09
N GLN A 134 17.27 17.12 0.73
CA GLN A 134 18.36 17.23 -0.26
C GLN A 134 18.48 15.94 -1.09
N PRO A 135 18.14 15.98 -2.40
CA PRO A 135 17.34 17.04 -3.03
C PRO A 135 15.95 17.16 -2.35
N PRO A 136 15.33 18.34 -2.31
CA PRO A 136 13.99 18.49 -1.73
C PRO A 136 12.99 17.64 -2.51
N GLY A 137 12.10 16.96 -1.80
CA GLY A 137 11.09 16.14 -2.44
C GLY A 137 10.17 15.44 -1.45
N GLU A 138 8.99 15.09 -1.94
CA GLU A 138 7.94 14.41 -1.18
C GLU A 138 7.55 13.13 -1.90
N LEU A 139 7.46 12.02 -1.14
CA LEU A 139 6.85 10.78 -1.60
C LEU A 139 5.52 10.63 -0.86
N LYS A 140 4.41 10.67 -1.60
CA LYS A 140 3.06 10.63 -1.04
C LYS A 140 2.42 9.28 -1.29
N LEU A 141 1.78 8.74 -0.26
CA LEU A 141 0.91 7.57 -0.34
C LEU A 141 -0.51 7.96 0.04
N GLU A 142 -1.48 7.72 -0.82
CA GLU A 142 -2.88 7.65 -0.39
C GLU A 142 -3.13 6.24 0.13
N VAL A 143 -3.62 6.13 1.37
CA VAL A 143 -3.80 4.87 2.07
C VAL A 143 -5.25 4.72 2.48
N ARG A 144 -5.79 3.51 2.35
CA ARG A 144 -7.10 3.09 2.85
C ARG A 144 -6.95 1.84 3.70
N ALA A 145 -7.52 1.86 4.90
CA ALA A 145 -7.61 0.72 5.81
C ALA A 145 -9.07 0.28 5.92
N TYR A 146 -9.31 -0.96 5.52
CA TYR A 146 -10.58 -1.68 5.57
C TYR A 146 -10.53 -2.73 6.69
N ASP A 147 -11.69 -3.21 7.14
CA ASP A 147 -11.77 -4.28 8.15
C ASP A 147 -11.24 -5.63 7.59
N GLU A 148 -11.11 -5.76 6.26
CA GLU A 148 -10.56 -6.95 5.59
C GLU A 148 -9.13 -6.77 5.01
N GLY A 149 -8.54 -5.58 5.11
CA GLY A 149 -7.19 -5.35 4.60
C GLY A 149 -6.81 -3.88 4.39
N VAL A 150 -5.69 -3.66 3.72
CA VAL A 150 -5.18 -2.31 3.44
C VAL A 150 -4.86 -2.15 1.97
N ALA A 151 -5.05 -0.95 1.45
CA ALA A 151 -4.69 -0.56 0.09
C ALA A 151 -3.94 0.77 0.13
N PHE A 152 -2.97 0.94 -0.76
CA PHE A 152 -2.32 2.22 -0.95
C PHE A 152 -1.90 2.42 -2.40
N ARG A 153 -1.71 3.68 -2.79
CA ARG A 153 -1.13 4.08 -4.08
C ARG A 153 -0.21 5.28 -3.89
N TYR A 154 0.78 5.40 -4.77
CA TYR A 154 1.59 6.60 -4.85
C TYR A 154 0.76 7.76 -5.41
N LEU A 155 0.90 8.93 -4.80
CA LEU A 155 0.48 10.19 -5.40
C LEU A 155 1.73 10.91 -5.89
N VAL A 156 1.79 11.17 -7.20
CA VAL A 156 2.86 11.97 -7.78
C VAL A 156 2.26 13.28 -8.22
N ASP A 157 2.64 14.36 -7.54
CA ASP A 157 2.19 15.70 -7.92
C ASP A 157 2.77 16.08 -9.28
N SER A 158 1.99 16.81 -10.06
CA SER A 158 2.50 17.44 -11.28
C SER A 158 3.67 18.36 -10.92
N ARG A 159 4.76 18.22 -11.64
CA ARG A 159 5.93 19.11 -11.56
C ARG A 159 5.86 20.26 -12.58
N GLY A 160 4.69 20.47 -13.20
CA GLY A 160 4.48 21.39 -14.31
C GLY A 160 3.72 20.72 -15.48
N GLU A 161 3.23 21.52 -16.43
CA GLU A 161 2.40 21.04 -17.55
C GLU A 161 3.16 20.15 -18.55
N GLU A 162 4.50 20.21 -18.58
CA GLU A 162 5.35 19.47 -19.54
C GLU A 162 6.14 18.32 -18.91
N GLU A 163 6.10 18.13 -17.58
CA GLU A 163 6.92 17.13 -16.92
C GLU A 163 6.24 15.75 -16.91
N THR A 164 6.85 14.81 -17.63
CA THR A 164 6.50 13.38 -17.59
C THR A 164 7.46 12.65 -16.66
N ILE A 165 6.94 11.90 -15.69
CA ILE A 165 7.76 10.95 -14.93
C ILE A 165 7.88 9.64 -15.71
N SER A 166 9.10 9.11 -15.77
CA SER A 166 9.37 7.77 -16.33
C SER A 166 9.85 6.86 -15.22
N ILE A 167 9.01 5.94 -14.77
CA ILE A 167 9.37 5.01 -13.70
C ILE A 167 10.15 3.83 -14.33
N GLU A 168 11.42 3.68 -13.99
CA GLU A 168 12.22 2.52 -14.40
C GLU A 168 11.82 1.30 -13.57
N ARG A 169 11.71 1.47 -12.24
CA ARG A 169 11.42 0.38 -11.31
C ARG A 169 10.63 0.84 -10.12
N GLU A 170 9.47 0.24 -9.90
CA GLU A 170 8.85 0.25 -8.58
C GLU A 170 9.62 -0.66 -7.62
N GLN A 171 9.86 -0.20 -6.38
CA GLN A 171 10.54 -0.94 -5.31
C GLN A 171 9.66 -1.15 -4.07
N THR A 172 8.34 -1.24 -4.29
CA THR A 172 7.38 -1.65 -3.27
C THR A 172 7.65 -3.09 -2.86
N GLU A 173 7.75 -3.32 -1.57
CA GLU A 173 7.99 -4.62 -0.95
C GLU A 173 6.76 -5.13 -0.19
N PHE A 174 6.64 -6.45 -0.10
CA PHE A 174 5.73 -7.16 0.79
C PHE A 174 6.53 -8.24 1.53
N CYS A 175 7.08 -7.89 2.68
CA CYS A 175 7.89 -8.77 3.51
C CYS A 175 7.00 -9.71 4.33
N ILE A 176 7.19 -11.02 4.15
CA ILE A 176 6.44 -12.05 4.87
C ILE A 176 7.40 -12.74 5.87
N GLY A 177 7.02 -12.77 7.14
CA GLY A 177 7.90 -13.12 8.26
C GLY A 177 8.36 -14.58 8.35
N ASP A 178 7.74 -15.51 7.61
CA ASP A 178 8.01 -16.95 7.66
C ASP A 178 7.91 -17.60 6.26
N ASP A 179 8.43 -18.84 6.13
CA ASP A 179 8.37 -19.62 4.88
C ASP A 179 7.01 -20.30 4.66
N HIS A 180 5.97 -19.48 4.46
CA HIS A 180 4.60 -19.94 4.25
C HIS A 180 4.40 -20.65 2.91
N LYS A 181 3.30 -21.41 2.85
CA LYS A 181 2.83 -21.97 1.58
C LYS A 181 2.14 -20.86 0.79
N LEU A 182 2.21 -20.96 -0.54
CA LEU A 182 1.45 -20.10 -1.45
C LEU A 182 0.96 -20.91 -2.65
N TRP A 183 -0.05 -20.37 -3.32
CA TRP A 183 -0.53 -20.85 -4.60
C TRP A 183 0.10 -20.02 -5.71
N ALA A 184 1.18 -20.53 -6.30
CA ALA A 184 1.93 -19.83 -7.32
C ALA A 184 1.39 -20.13 -8.73
N VAL A 185 1.32 -19.09 -9.55
CA VAL A 185 1.07 -19.16 -10.98
C VAL A 185 2.00 -18.17 -11.67
N TYR A 186 2.52 -18.51 -12.85
CA TYR A 186 3.61 -17.77 -13.51
C TYR A 186 3.21 -17.12 -14.84
N SER A 187 1.96 -17.28 -15.24
CA SER A 187 1.36 -16.66 -16.42
C SER A 187 -0.15 -16.57 -16.24
N ALA A 188 -0.82 -15.65 -16.95
CA ALA A 188 -2.26 -15.41 -16.80
C ALA A 188 -3.14 -16.66 -17.00
N GLN A 189 -2.73 -17.61 -17.84
CA GLN A 189 -3.45 -18.87 -18.09
C GLN A 189 -2.74 -20.10 -17.47
N GLY A 190 -1.80 -19.85 -16.55
CA GLY A 190 -1.03 -20.91 -15.92
C GLY A 190 -1.83 -21.71 -14.90
N LYS A 191 -1.44 -22.97 -14.69
CA LYS A 191 -1.99 -23.78 -13.60
C LYS A 191 -1.36 -23.37 -12.27
N TYR A 192 -2.21 -23.15 -11.27
CA TYR A 192 -1.76 -22.93 -9.90
C TYR A 192 -1.01 -24.16 -9.36
N LYS A 193 0.08 -23.90 -8.65
CA LYS A 193 0.85 -24.91 -7.94
C LYS A 193 1.11 -24.47 -6.51
N LYS A 194 0.72 -25.32 -5.56
CA LYS A 194 1.05 -25.10 -4.15
C LYS A 194 2.54 -25.31 -3.94
N THR A 195 3.21 -24.30 -3.42
CA THR A 195 4.65 -24.34 -3.12
C THR A 195 4.95 -23.53 -1.85
N ARG A 196 6.22 -23.34 -1.52
CA ARG A 196 6.67 -22.47 -0.43
C ARG A 196 7.27 -21.19 -0.98
N LEU A 197 7.19 -20.10 -0.22
CA LEU A 197 7.81 -18.81 -0.59
C LEU A 197 9.30 -19.01 -0.93
N SER A 198 10.01 -19.83 -0.15
CA SER A 198 11.43 -20.15 -0.33
C SER A 198 11.78 -20.81 -1.67
N LYS A 199 10.78 -21.42 -2.31
CA LYS A 199 10.93 -22.14 -3.58
C LYS A 199 10.57 -21.30 -4.79
N ILE A 200 10.08 -20.07 -4.61
CA ILE A 200 9.78 -19.17 -5.73
C ILE A 200 11.10 -18.67 -6.33
N ARG A 201 11.27 -18.91 -7.63
CA ARG A 201 12.48 -18.53 -8.41
C ARG A 201 12.18 -17.52 -9.52
N SER A 202 10.91 -17.32 -9.85
CA SER A 202 10.46 -16.43 -10.92
C SER A 202 9.29 -15.60 -10.42
N SER A 203 9.00 -14.50 -11.10
CA SER A 203 7.89 -13.63 -10.73
C SER A 203 6.55 -14.37 -10.85
N VAL A 204 5.75 -14.33 -9.80
CA VAL A 204 4.39 -14.89 -9.78
C VAL A 204 3.38 -13.84 -10.22
N GLU A 205 2.28 -14.31 -10.78
CA GLU A 205 1.11 -13.47 -11.07
C GLU A 205 0.29 -13.20 -9.80
N ARG A 206 -0.57 -12.21 -9.90
CA ARG A 206 -1.57 -11.85 -8.89
C ARG A 206 -2.93 -12.53 -9.18
N PRO A 207 -3.82 -12.64 -8.18
CA PRO A 207 -3.54 -12.44 -6.76
C PRO A 207 -2.57 -13.51 -6.26
N CYS A 208 -1.53 -13.09 -5.53
CA CYS A 208 -0.62 -14.01 -4.87
C CYS A 208 -1.24 -14.42 -3.53
N ILE A 209 -1.73 -15.66 -3.47
CA ILE A 209 -2.42 -16.20 -2.31
C ILE A 209 -1.42 -16.94 -1.43
N ILE A 210 -1.19 -16.43 -0.23
CA ILE A 210 -0.29 -16.98 0.78
C ILE A 210 -1.14 -17.54 1.92
N GLU A 211 -0.76 -18.71 2.41
CA GLU A 211 -1.41 -19.40 3.52
C GLU A 211 -0.45 -19.44 4.74
N PRO A 212 -0.51 -18.44 5.62
CA PRO A 212 0.10 -18.53 6.94
C PRO A 212 -0.47 -19.69 7.78
N ALA A 213 0.18 -19.97 8.91
CA ALA A 213 -0.37 -20.92 9.88
C ALA A 213 -1.68 -20.39 10.50
N GLY A 214 -2.49 -21.30 11.05
CA GLY A 214 -3.70 -20.91 11.80
C GLY A 214 -4.90 -20.52 10.92
N GLY A 215 -4.96 -20.96 9.66
CA GLY A 215 -6.13 -20.80 8.79
C GLY A 215 -6.27 -19.40 8.16
N LYS A 216 -5.31 -18.50 8.37
CA LYS A 216 -5.28 -17.17 7.76
C LYS A 216 -4.89 -17.27 6.28
N VAL A 217 -5.32 -16.29 5.50
CA VAL A 217 -4.98 -16.15 4.09
C VAL A 217 -4.60 -14.70 3.83
N ILE A 218 -3.50 -14.50 3.11
CA ILE A 218 -3.07 -13.18 2.63
C ILE A 218 -3.18 -13.21 1.11
N ALA A 219 -3.85 -12.21 0.54
CA ALA A 219 -3.92 -12.02 -0.90
C ALA A 219 -3.22 -10.70 -1.27
N ILE A 220 -2.11 -10.78 -2.01
CA ILE A 220 -1.46 -9.60 -2.57
C ILE A 220 -1.93 -9.42 -4.01
N ALA A 221 -2.53 -8.28 -4.30
CA ALA A 221 -3.10 -7.94 -5.61
C ALA A 221 -2.92 -6.45 -5.91
N GLU A 222 -3.46 -5.99 -7.03
CA GLU A 222 -3.62 -4.57 -7.33
C GLU A 222 -5.05 -4.31 -7.81
N ALA A 223 -5.47 -3.05 -7.77
CA ALA A 223 -6.75 -2.58 -8.27
C ALA A 223 -6.54 -1.31 -9.10
N ALA A 224 -7.51 -1.00 -9.96
CA ALA A 224 -7.48 0.19 -10.83
C ALA A 224 -6.19 0.31 -11.68
N LEU A 225 -5.74 -0.79 -12.29
CA LEU A 225 -4.67 -0.76 -13.28
C LEU A 225 -5.15 -0.05 -14.56
N VAL A 226 -4.93 1.26 -14.61
CA VAL A 226 -5.24 2.13 -15.74
C VAL A 226 -3.95 2.84 -16.11
N ASP A 227 -3.56 2.76 -17.39
CA ASP A 227 -2.42 3.50 -17.95
C ASP A 227 -1.11 3.36 -17.11
N PHE A 228 -0.90 2.15 -16.59
CA PHE A 228 0.30 1.77 -15.84
C PHE A 228 0.68 0.33 -16.19
N ALA A 229 1.95 -0.02 -15.98
CA ALA A 229 2.41 -1.38 -16.23
C ALA A 229 1.93 -2.36 -15.15
N ARG A 230 1.55 -3.56 -15.59
CA ARG A 230 1.00 -4.62 -14.75
C ARG A 230 2.02 -5.13 -13.71
N MET A 231 1.70 -5.06 -12.41
CA MET A 231 2.51 -5.68 -11.35
C MET A 231 2.65 -7.20 -11.50
N ARG A 232 3.90 -7.66 -11.37
CA ARG A 232 4.24 -9.04 -10.99
C ARG A 232 5.07 -9.05 -9.71
N LEU A 233 5.01 -10.15 -8.98
CA LEU A 233 5.63 -10.28 -7.66
C LEU A 233 6.85 -11.18 -7.72
N ARG A 234 8.05 -10.64 -7.44
CA ARG A 234 9.31 -11.40 -7.46
C ARG A 234 9.88 -11.54 -6.06
N ARG A 235 10.33 -12.75 -5.70
CA ARG A 235 11.11 -12.95 -4.47
C ARG A 235 12.52 -12.36 -4.64
N SER A 236 12.94 -11.50 -3.71
CA SER A 236 14.29 -10.89 -3.67
C SER A 236 15.13 -11.46 -2.55
#